data_AF-A0A4Y4KLP4-F1
#
_entry.id   AF-A0A4Y4KLP4-F1
#
_cell.length_a   1.000
_cell.length_b   1.000
_cell.length_c   1.000
_cell.angle_alpha   90.00
_cell.angle_beta   90.00
_cell.angle_gamma   90.00
#
_symmetry.space_group_name_H-M   'P 1'
#
loop_
_entity.id
_entity.type
_entity.pdbx_description
1 polymer ?
#
loop_
_entity_poly.entity_id
_entity_poly.type
_entity_poly.pdbx_seq_one_letter_code
_entity_poly.pdbx_strand_id
1 'polypeptide(L)'
;MSASGPAVPPPPRRICPPSEFLGYDRALAAGWPIATGVIEGACRHLIADRLDISGARWGLAGAGTVLKLRAVESNGDFDAYFRYHLALEHQRVHQDRCTLTA
;
A
#
# COMPACT_ATOMS: atom_id res chain seq x y z
N MET A 1 39.80 -44.33 21.72
CA MET A 1 39.99 -43.79 20.35
C MET A 1 38.61 -43.47 19.79
N SER A 2 38.08 -42.28 20.05
CA SER A 2 36.78 -41.86 19.49
C SER A 2 37.07 -41.14 18.17
N ALA A 3 36.68 -41.76 17.07
CA ALA A 3 36.79 -41.17 15.74
C ALA A 3 35.79 -40.00 15.65
N SER A 4 36.32 -38.78 15.63
CA SER A 4 35.59 -37.58 15.24
C SER A 4 35.35 -37.65 13.74
N GLY A 5 34.11 -37.93 13.32
CA GLY A 5 33.71 -37.90 11.91
C GLY A 5 33.79 -36.48 11.34
N PRO A 6 34.03 -36.31 10.02
CA PRO A 6 34.18 -34.99 9.43
C PRO A 6 32.87 -34.20 9.52
N ALA A 7 32.98 -32.97 10.03
CA ALA A 7 31.87 -32.02 10.08
C ALA A 7 31.39 -31.72 8.65
N VAL A 8 30.16 -32.12 8.35
CA VAL A 8 29.47 -31.76 7.10
C VAL A 8 29.22 -30.25 7.15
N PRO A 9 29.72 -29.45 6.18
CA PRO A 9 29.46 -28.02 6.17
C PRO A 9 27.96 -27.75 5.97
N PRO A 10 27.41 -26.68 6.56
CA PRO A 10 26.01 -26.33 6.37
C PRO A 10 25.74 -26.10 4.87
N PRO A 11 24.57 -26.52 4.35
CA PRO A 11 24.25 -26.34 2.95
C PRO A 11 24.27 -24.84 2.61
N PRO A 12 24.74 -24.45 1.41
CA PRO A 12 24.72 -23.06 0.99
C PRO A 12 23.27 -22.56 1.00
N ARG A 13 23.04 -21.35 1.53
CA ARG A 13 21.75 -20.68 1.41
C ARG A 13 21.50 -20.41 -0.07
N ARG A 14 20.78 -21.30 -0.75
CA ARG A 14 20.26 -21.06 -2.09
C ARG A 14 19.27 -19.90 -1.99
N ILE A 15 19.67 -18.76 -2.53
CA ILE A 15 18.71 -17.71 -2.86
C ILE A 15 17.97 -18.27 -4.08
N CYS A 16 16.79 -18.85 -3.85
CA CYS A 16 15.93 -19.25 -4.96
C CYS A 16 15.59 -18.01 -5.79
N PRO A 17 15.64 -18.09 -7.12
CA PRO A 17 15.31 -16.96 -7.97
C PRO A 17 13.85 -16.54 -7.72
N PRO A 18 13.54 -15.23 -7.71
CA PRO A 18 12.23 -14.72 -7.34
C PRO A 18 11.09 -15.25 -8.21
N SER A 19 11.39 -15.77 -9.40
CA SER A 19 10.44 -16.43 -10.30
C SER A 19 9.72 -17.63 -9.66
N GLU A 20 10.36 -18.34 -8.74
CA GLU A 20 9.79 -19.52 -8.08
C GLU A 20 8.74 -19.15 -7.02
N PHE A 21 8.76 -17.90 -6.52
CA PHE A 21 7.84 -17.41 -5.49
C PHE A 21 6.69 -16.54 -6.03
N LEU A 22 6.82 -16.00 -7.25
CA LEU A 22 5.84 -15.06 -7.81
C LEU A 22 4.60 -15.73 -8.45
N GLY A 23 4.62 -17.05 -8.70
CA GLY A 23 3.47 -17.75 -9.31
C GLY A 23 3.08 -17.18 -10.67
N TYR A 24 4.09 -16.79 -11.46
CA TYR A 24 3.94 -16.06 -12.72
C TYR A 24 3.11 -16.87 -13.75
N ASP A 25 3.31 -18.18 -13.74
CA ASP A 25 2.57 -19.19 -14.50
C ASP A 25 1.07 -19.15 -14.20
N ARG A 26 0.69 -19.12 -12.92
CA ARG A 26 -0.72 -19.09 -12.49
C ARG A 26 -1.39 -17.78 -12.87
N ALA A 27 -0.68 -16.67 -12.69
CA ALA A 27 -1.24 -15.35 -12.96
C ALA A 27 -1.33 -15.06 -14.48
N LEU A 28 -0.41 -15.59 -15.29
CA LEU A 28 -0.50 -15.54 -16.75
C LEU A 28 -1.64 -16.42 -17.28
N ALA A 29 -1.80 -17.63 -16.74
CA ALA A 29 -2.91 -18.52 -17.09
C ALA A 29 -4.28 -17.93 -16.74
N ALA A 30 -4.36 -17.11 -15.68
CA ALA A 30 -5.56 -16.39 -15.28
C ALA A 30 -5.80 -15.08 -16.07
N GLY A 31 -4.90 -14.70 -16.97
CA GLY A 31 -5.00 -13.47 -17.77
C GLY A 31 -4.89 -12.19 -16.94
N TRP A 32 -4.27 -12.24 -15.77
CA TRP A 32 -4.15 -11.06 -14.92
C TRP A 32 -3.09 -10.11 -15.49
N PRO A 33 -3.36 -8.79 -15.50
CA PRO A 33 -2.35 -7.81 -15.87
C PRO A 33 -1.30 -7.76 -14.74
N ILE A 34 -0.19 -8.48 -14.90
CA ILE A 34 0.93 -8.47 -13.96
C ILE A 34 1.95 -7.47 -14.48
N ALA A 35 2.34 -6.50 -13.65
CA ALA A 35 3.35 -5.48 -14.00
C ALA A 35 3.09 -4.82 -15.37
N THR A 36 1.83 -4.58 -15.72
CA THR A 36 1.47 -3.84 -16.92
C THR A 36 1.78 -2.36 -16.67
N GLY A 37 2.29 -1.65 -17.68
CA GLY A 37 2.67 -0.23 -17.56
C GLY A 37 1.56 0.69 -17.03
N VAL A 38 0.29 0.29 -17.13
CA VAL A 38 -0.85 0.98 -16.50
C VAL A 38 -0.80 0.89 -14.96
N ILE A 39 -0.48 -0.28 -14.41
CA ILE A 39 -0.35 -0.48 -12.95
C ILE A 39 0.87 0.26 -12.43
N GLU A 40 2.00 0.16 -13.15
CA GLU A 40 3.22 0.90 -12.80
C GLU A 40 3.02 2.42 -12.91
N GLY A 41 2.31 2.87 -13.95
CA GLY A 41 1.94 4.26 -14.15
C GLY A 41 1.03 4.78 -13.04
N ALA A 42 0.01 4.00 -12.65
CA ALA A 42 -0.88 4.34 -11.54
C ALA A 42 -0.12 4.42 -10.21
N CYS A 43 0.73 3.45 -9.90
CA CYS A 43 1.56 3.46 -8.70
C CYS A 43 2.53 4.66 -8.69
N ARG A 44 3.18 4.97 -9.82
CA ARG A 44 4.05 6.14 -9.93
C ARG A 44 3.28 7.43 -9.67
N HIS A 45 2.12 7.59 -10.30
CA HIS A 45 1.31 8.80 -10.15
C HIS A 45 0.71 8.97 -8.74
N LEU A 46 0.19 7.90 -8.15
CA LEU A 46 -0.45 7.95 -6.84
C LEU A 46 0.57 8.04 -5.68
N ILE A 47 1.68 7.30 -5.77
CA ILE A 47 2.65 7.14 -4.69
C ILE A 47 3.85 8.06 -4.90
N ALA A 48 4.56 7.93 -6.03
CA ALA A 48 5.87 8.55 -6.20
C ALA A 48 5.79 10.09 -6.25
N ASP A 49 4.74 10.65 -6.85
CA ASP A 49 4.57 12.10 -6.97
C ASP A 49 4.51 12.85 -5.63
N ARG A 50 4.30 12.15 -4.50
CA ARG A 50 4.39 12.80 -3.17
C ARG A 50 5.00 12.04 -2.03
N LEU A 51 4.93 10.71 -2.05
CA LEU A 51 5.51 9.91 -0.99
C LEU A 51 7.02 9.73 -1.20
N ASP A 52 7.51 9.90 -2.43
CA ASP A 52 8.92 9.76 -2.83
C ASP A 52 9.65 11.11 -3.00
N ILE A 53 9.14 12.17 -2.35
CA ILE A 53 9.83 13.47 -2.29
C ILE A 53 10.95 13.39 -1.26
N SER A 54 12.17 13.76 -1.66
CA SER A 54 13.34 13.80 -0.77
C SER A 54 13.08 14.68 0.46
N GLY A 55 13.34 14.13 1.65
CA GLY A 55 13.12 14.82 2.92
C GLY A 55 11.71 14.68 3.49
N ALA A 56 10.76 14.06 2.76
CA ALA A 56 9.45 13.74 3.31
C ALA A 56 9.54 12.58 4.31
N ARG A 57 8.91 12.75 5.48
CA ARG A 57 8.80 11.70 6.50
C ARG A 57 7.34 11.35 6.68
N TRP A 58 6.99 10.12 6.32
CA TRP A 58 5.62 9.63 6.41
C TRP A 58 5.51 8.53 7.45
N GLY A 59 4.54 8.66 8.35
CA GLY A 59 4.02 7.51 9.09
C GLY A 59 3.03 6.73 8.23
N LEU A 60 2.87 5.43 8.48
CA LEU A 60 1.95 4.56 7.72
C LEU A 60 0.53 5.12 7.63
N ALA A 61 0.01 5.64 8.74
CA ALA A 61 -1.31 6.27 8.78
C ALA A 61 -1.40 7.53 7.91
N GLY A 62 -0.36 8.37 7.92
CA GLY A 62 -0.29 9.60 7.13
C GLY A 62 -0.16 9.31 5.64
N ALA A 63 0.75 8.41 5.26
CA ALA A 63 0.92 7.95 3.88
C ALA A 63 -0.38 7.35 3.34
N GLY A 64 -1.01 6.45 4.10
CA GLY A 64 -2.25 5.80 3.70
C GLY A 64 -3.41 6.77 3.53
N THR A 65 -3.51 7.80 4.38
CA THR A 65 -4.56 8.82 4.27
C THR A 65 -4.37 9.68 3.03
N VAL A 66 -3.14 10.15 2.77
CA VAL A 66 -2.83 10.95 1.58
C VAL A 66 -3.04 10.14 0.30
N LEU A 67 -2.66 8.86 0.30
CA LEU A 67 -2.86 7.99 -0.85
C LEU A 67 -4.34 7.77 -1.17
N LYS A 68 -5.19 7.58 -0.16
CA LYS A 68 -6.65 7.49 -0.34
C LYS A 68 -7.23 8.78 -0.91
N LEU A 69 -6.79 9.93 -0.41
CA LEU A 69 -7.24 11.22 -0.92
C LEU A 69 -6.86 11.41 -2.39
N ARG A 70 -5.63 11.03 -2.76
CA ARG A 70 -5.17 11.07 -4.15
C ARG A 70 -5.95 10.11 -5.05
N ALA A 71 -6.26 8.91 -4.58
CA ALA A 71 -7.06 7.97 -5.35
C ALA A 71 -8.45 8.55 -5.68
N VAL A 72 -9.08 9.25 -4.73
CA VAL A 72 -10.36 9.93 -4.97
C VAL A 72 -10.21 11.08 -5.96
N GLU A 73 -9.13 11.86 -5.87
CA GLU A 73 -8.85 12.97 -6.79
C GLU A 73 -8.54 12.50 -8.22
N SER A 74 -7.70 11.48 -8.37
CA SER A 74 -7.38 10.88 -9.67
C SER A 74 -8.59 10.20 -10.33
N ASN A 75 -9.56 9.74 -9.54
CA ASN A 75 -10.83 9.21 -10.05
C ASN A 75 -11.83 10.32 -10.44
N GLY A 76 -11.57 11.59 -10.09
CA GLY A 76 -12.47 12.72 -10.36
C GLY A 76 -13.64 12.86 -9.37
N ASP A 77 -13.67 12.05 -8.31
CA ASP A 77 -14.78 12.00 -7.34
C ASP A 77 -14.60 12.93 -6.14
N PHE A 78 -13.60 13.82 -6.19
CA PHE A 78 -13.23 14.67 -5.06
C PHE A 78 -14.38 15.55 -4.58
N ASP A 79 -15.14 16.19 -5.48
CA ASP A 79 -16.25 17.07 -5.09
C ASP A 79 -17.41 16.33 -4.41
N ALA A 80 -17.66 15.08 -4.82
CA ALA A 80 -18.68 14.24 -4.18
C ALA A 80 -18.22 13.81 -2.79
N TYR A 81 -16.97 13.34 -2.69
CA TYR A 81 -16.36 12.97 -1.41
C TYR A 81 -16.28 14.15 -0.44
N PHE A 82 -15.87 15.33 -0.90
CA PHE A 82 -15.70 16.51 -0.07
C PHE A 82 -17.04 16.99 0.53
N ARG A 83 -18.12 17.01 -0.27
CA ARG A 83 -19.46 17.31 0.23
C ARG A 83 -19.94 16.32 1.29
N TYR A 84 -19.69 15.03 1.06
CA TYR A 84 -20.00 13.99 2.05
C TYR A 84 -19.20 14.17 3.34
N HIS A 85 -17.89 14.45 3.23
CA HIS A 85 -17.02 14.67 4.38
C HIS A 85 -17.47 15.87 5.21
N LEU A 86 -17.77 17.00 4.57
CA LEU A 86 -18.28 18.20 5.24
C LEU A 86 -19.60 17.94 5.97
N ALA A 87 -20.52 17.19 5.37
CA ALA A 87 -21.79 16.85 6.01
C ALA A 87 -21.59 16.00 7.27
N LEU A 88 -20.64 15.05 7.25
CA LEU A 88 -20.27 14.25 8.41
C LEU A 88 -19.56 15.06 9.50
N GLU A 89 -18.64 15.96 9.11
CA GLU A 89 -17.94 16.83 10.06
C GLU A 89 -18.93 17.77 10.76
N HIS A 90 -19.85 18.36 10.00
CA HIS A 90 -20.95 19.16 10.54
C HIS A 90 -21.78 18.33 11.55
N GLN A 91 -22.15 17.08 11.22
CA GLN A 91 -22.87 16.22 12.15
C GLN A 91 -22.08 15.91 13.42
N ARG A 92 -20.78 15.60 13.34
CA ARG A 92 -19.93 15.35 14.53
C ARG A 92 -19.87 16.56 15.45
N VAL A 93 -19.50 17.73 14.89
CA VAL A 93 -19.35 18.97 15.68
C VAL A 93 -20.67 19.39 16.33
N HIS A 94 -21.80 19.18 15.66
CA HIS A 94 -23.11 19.56 16.18
C HIS A 94 -23.74 18.51 17.11
N GLN A 95 -23.45 17.21 16.95
CA GLN A 95 -23.87 16.18 17.92
C GLN A 95 -23.15 16.33 19.26
N ASP A 96 -21.84 16.62 19.24
CA ASP A 96 -21.03 16.80 20.46
C ASP A 96 -21.50 18.01 21.31
N ARG A 97 -22.13 18.99 20.66
CA ARG A 97 -22.66 20.20 21.31
C ARG A 97 -24.09 20.04 21.83
N CYS A 98 -24.83 19.06 21.33
CA CYS A 98 -26.22 18.82 21.71
C CYS A 98 -26.35 17.96 22.98
N THR A 99 -25.29 17.26 23.38
CA THR A 99 -25.26 16.38 24.56
C THR A 99 -24.75 17.04 25.84
N LEU A 100 -24.22 18.27 25.77
CA LEU A 100 -23.75 19.03 26.95
C LEU A 100 -24.81 20.01 27.51
N THR A 101 -26.04 19.97 27.00
CA THR A 101 -27.13 20.88 27.37
C THR A 101 -28.40 20.18 27.87
N ALA A 102 -28.33 18.89 28.22
CA ALA A 102 -29.39 18.10 28.84
C ALA A 102 -28.91 17.54 30.18
#